data_AF-A0A380TPG0-F1
#
_entry.id   AF-A0A380TPG0-F1
#
_cell.length_a   1.000
_cell.length_b   1.000
_cell.length_c   1.000
_cell.angle_alpha   90.00
_cell.angle_beta   90.00
_cell.angle_gamma   90.00
#
_symmetry.space_group_name_H-M   'P 1'
#
loop_
_entity.id
_entity.type
_entity.pdbx_description
1 polymer ?
#
loop_
_entity_poly.entity_id
_entity_poly.type
_entity_poly.pdbx_seq_one_letter_code
_entity_poly.pdbx_strand_id
1 'polypeptide(L)'
;MSTNPEVWHTEKSRLRLAHHQEIGINAVQIAGSDPLEMAQAAKVNVEYGADIIDINMGCPAKKVNKKMAGSALLREPELVADILNAVVNAVNVPVTLKIRTGWDPENRNCLTIAQIAEQAGIKALSIHGRTRMLIQRRG
;
A
#
# COMPACT_ATOMS: atom_id res chain seq x y z
N MET A 1 -5.62 6.21 -2.30
CA MET A 1 -5.13 7.40 -3.01
C MET A 1 -3.77 7.14 -3.67
N SER A 2 -3.41 7.84 -4.75
CA SER A 2 -2.05 7.84 -5.33
C SER A 2 -1.10 8.65 -4.44
N THR A 3 0.18 8.28 -4.33
CA THR A 3 1.16 9.11 -3.59
C THR A 3 1.60 10.38 -4.31
N ASN A 4 1.50 10.44 -5.64
CA ASN A 4 1.87 11.65 -6.39
C ASN A 4 0.86 12.78 -6.12
N PRO A 5 1.28 13.92 -5.53
CA PRO A 5 0.40 15.04 -5.25
C PRO A 5 -0.21 15.67 -6.50
N GLU A 6 0.49 15.61 -7.63
CA GLU A 6 0.02 16.21 -8.88
C GLU A 6 -1.31 15.64 -9.35
N VAL A 7 -1.68 14.42 -8.97
CA VAL A 7 -2.93 13.79 -9.43
C VAL A 7 -4.07 13.87 -8.39
N TRP A 8 -3.85 14.55 -7.27
CA TRP A 8 -4.86 14.64 -6.19
C TRP A 8 -6.08 15.49 -6.58
N HIS A 9 -5.92 16.44 -7.49
CA HIS A 9 -7.02 17.27 -8.00
C HIS A 9 -8.00 16.52 -8.91
N THR A 10 -7.65 15.33 -9.39
CA THR A 10 -8.52 14.54 -10.28
C THR A 10 -9.72 13.98 -9.52
N GLU A 11 -10.87 13.89 -10.18
CA GLU A 11 -12.12 13.35 -9.60
C GLU A 11 -11.91 11.96 -8.98
N LYS A 12 -11.16 11.10 -9.67
CA LYS A 12 -10.79 9.76 -9.20
C LYS A 12 -10.01 9.77 -7.89
N SER A 13 -9.12 10.73 -7.67
CA SER A 13 -8.38 10.87 -6.41
C SER A 13 -9.26 11.49 -5.32
N ARG A 14 -10.07 12.50 -5.67
CA ARG A 14 -11.06 13.12 -4.77
C ARG A 14 -12.05 12.11 -4.18
N LEU A 15 -12.57 11.19 -4.98
CA LEU A 15 -13.48 10.13 -4.51
C LEU A 15 -12.81 9.09 -3.60
N ARG A 16 -11.48 9.08 -3.52
CA ARG A 16 -10.68 8.18 -2.68
C ARG A 16 -10.07 8.88 -1.47
N LEU A 17 -10.23 10.20 -1.38
CA LEU A 17 -9.90 10.98 -0.20
C LEU A 17 -11.01 10.77 0.84
N ALA A 18 -10.61 10.78 2.10
CA ALA A 18 -11.50 10.67 3.24
C ALA A 18 -12.53 11.82 3.22
N HIS A 19 -13.82 11.48 3.06
CA HIS A 19 -14.93 12.43 3.08
C HIS A 19 -16.26 11.76 3.44
N HIS A 20 -16.32 10.86 4.43
CA HIS A 20 -17.61 10.34 4.92
C HIS A 20 -17.55 10.21 6.45
N GLN A 21 -18.10 11.18 7.18
CA GLN A 21 -18.24 11.12 8.65
C GLN A 21 -19.41 10.21 9.10
N GLU A 22 -20.25 9.73 8.18
CA GLU A 22 -21.49 9.01 8.51
C GLU A 22 -21.40 7.47 8.39
N ILE A 23 -20.30 6.90 7.87
CA ILE A 23 -20.23 5.46 7.58
C ILE A 23 -18.95 4.82 8.16
N GLY A 24 -18.98 4.51 9.46
CA GLY A 24 -18.02 3.59 10.10
C GLY A 24 -16.55 4.03 10.07
N ILE A 25 -15.64 3.06 10.18
CA ILE A 25 -14.19 3.28 10.19
C ILE A 25 -13.71 3.65 8.79
N ASN A 26 -13.04 4.79 8.67
CA ASN A 26 -12.53 5.31 7.41
C ASN A 26 -11.11 4.81 7.11
N ALA A 27 -11.01 3.65 6.46
CA ALA A 27 -9.73 3.09 6.02
C ALA A 27 -9.35 3.58 4.62
N VAL A 28 -8.20 4.24 4.49
CA VAL A 28 -7.70 4.71 3.20
C VAL A 28 -6.48 3.90 2.75
N GLN A 29 -6.60 3.29 1.57
CA GLN A 29 -5.49 2.55 0.96
C GLN A 29 -4.61 3.44 0.09
N ILE A 30 -3.30 3.47 0.33
CA ILE A 30 -2.28 4.20 -0.44
C ILE A 30 -1.39 3.24 -1.25
N ALA A 31 -0.83 3.74 -2.35
CA ALA A 31 0.06 2.97 -3.23
C ALA A 31 1.12 3.85 -3.88
N GLY A 32 2.37 3.40 -3.83
CA GLY A 32 3.56 4.08 -4.34
C GLY A 32 4.80 3.22 -4.07
N SER A 33 5.99 3.74 -4.31
CA SER A 33 7.27 3.04 -4.07
C SER A 33 8.35 3.90 -3.43
N ASP A 34 8.10 5.19 -3.26
CA ASP A 34 9.04 6.08 -2.61
C ASP A 34 8.64 6.21 -1.13
N PRO A 35 9.52 5.89 -0.17
CA PRO A 35 9.18 5.94 1.26
C PRO A 35 8.69 7.32 1.73
N LEU A 36 9.27 8.40 1.23
CA LEU A 36 8.89 9.76 1.63
C LEU A 36 7.55 10.17 1.04
N GLU A 37 7.31 9.87 -0.25
CA GLU A 37 6.00 10.11 -0.87
C GLU A 37 4.89 9.29 -0.19
N MET A 38 5.19 8.05 0.20
CA MET A 38 4.25 7.18 0.92
C MET A 38 3.91 7.73 2.32
N ALA A 39 4.92 8.17 3.07
CA ALA A 39 4.74 8.81 4.37
C ALA A 39 3.91 10.10 4.28
N GLN A 40 4.19 10.96 3.28
CA GLN A 40 3.43 12.19 3.07
C GLN A 40 1.97 11.89 2.68
N ALA A 41 1.74 10.90 1.81
CA ALA A 41 0.39 10.50 1.46
C ALA A 41 -0.39 9.96 2.66
N ALA A 42 0.27 9.24 3.58
CA ALA A 42 -0.36 8.78 4.82
C ALA A 42 -0.78 9.97 5.70
N LYS A 43 0.13 10.92 5.96
CA LYS A 43 -0.16 12.13 6.75
C LYS A 43 -1.35 12.90 6.19
N VAL A 44 -1.36 13.17 4.88
CA VAL A 44 -2.46 13.88 4.23
C VAL A 44 -3.77 13.12 4.41
N ASN A 45 -3.83 11.80 4.21
CA ASN A 45 -5.10 11.09 4.41
C ASN A 45 -5.58 11.13 5.86
N VAL A 46 -4.67 11.09 6.84
CA VAL A 46 -5.03 11.25 8.27
C VAL A 46 -5.58 12.64 8.55
N GLU A 47 -4.97 13.70 8.01
CA GLU A 47 -5.49 15.08 8.13
C GLU A 47 -6.89 15.22 7.53
N TYR A 48 -7.19 14.46 6.48
CA TYR A 48 -8.52 14.40 5.86
C TYR A 48 -9.50 13.44 6.58
N GLY A 49 -9.08 12.80 7.68
CA GLY A 49 -9.94 11.99 8.54
C GLY A 49 -9.88 10.48 8.29
N ALA A 50 -8.75 9.96 7.80
CA ALA A 50 -8.53 8.51 7.77
C ALA A 50 -8.25 7.96 9.18
N ASP A 51 -9.03 6.96 9.59
CA ASP A 51 -8.85 6.21 10.84
C ASP A 51 -7.81 5.09 10.71
N ILE A 52 -7.58 4.60 9.49
CA ILE A 52 -6.62 3.54 9.17
C ILE A 52 -5.93 3.88 7.85
N ILE A 53 -4.63 3.64 7.78
CA ILE A 53 -3.86 3.68 6.54
C ILE A 53 -3.52 2.26 6.09
N ASP A 54 -3.93 1.86 4.88
CA ASP A 54 -3.57 0.57 4.31
C ASP A 54 -2.57 0.73 3.16
N ILE A 55 -1.49 -0.05 3.17
CA ILE A 55 -0.48 -0.01 2.11
C ILE A 55 -0.78 -1.12 1.08
N ASN A 56 -0.99 -0.74 -0.18
CA ASN A 56 -1.22 -1.71 -1.25
C ASN A 56 0.09 -2.17 -1.91
N MET A 57 0.51 -3.39 -1.58
CA MET A 57 1.55 -4.14 -2.29
C MET A 57 0.98 -5.38 -3.00
N GLY A 58 -0.31 -5.36 -3.33
CA GLY A 58 -1.02 -6.47 -3.98
C GLY A 58 -1.45 -6.19 -5.43
N CYS A 59 -1.49 -4.93 -5.86
CA CYS A 59 -1.91 -4.56 -7.21
C CYS A 59 -0.92 -5.09 -8.26
N PRO A 60 -1.38 -5.72 -9.35
CA PRO A 60 -0.51 -6.24 -10.41
C PRO A 60 -0.17 -5.24 -11.50
N ALA A 61 -0.85 -4.09 -11.50
CA ALA A 61 -0.58 -3.01 -12.42
C ALA A 61 0.84 -2.50 -12.15
N LYS A 62 1.71 -2.63 -13.15
CA LYS A 62 3.16 -2.46 -13.01
C LYS A 62 3.59 -1.07 -12.54
N LYS A 63 2.74 -0.04 -12.70
CA LYS A 63 3.14 1.35 -12.50
C LYS A 63 2.07 2.20 -11.82
N VAL A 64 2.50 2.96 -10.81
CA VAL A 64 1.81 4.14 -10.30
C VAL A 64 2.77 5.31 -10.56
N ASN A 65 2.33 6.33 -11.30
CA ASN A 65 3.17 7.48 -11.70
C ASN A 65 4.51 7.07 -12.35
N LYS A 66 4.46 6.11 -13.28
CA LYS A 66 5.62 5.56 -14.03
C LYS A 66 6.66 4.79 -13.19
N LYS A 67 6.60 4.83 -11.85
CA LYS A 67 7.44 4.05 -10.93
C LYS A 67 6.83 2.67 -10.65
N MET A 68 7.64 1.68 -10.28
CA MET A 68 7.13 0.37 -9.85
C MET A 68 6.24 0.54 -8.62
N ALA A 69 5.20 -0.26 -8.45
CA ALA A 69 4.31 -0.18 -7.29
C ALA A 69 3.54 -1.50 -7.11
N GLY A 70 2.80 -1.63 -6.03
CA GLY A 70 1.97 -2.81 -5.78
C GLY A 70 2.83 -4.06 -5.62
N SER A 71 2.38 -5.17 -6.20
CA SER A 71 3.06 -6.47 -6.09
C SER A 71 4.43 -6.55 -6.78
N ALA A 72 4.82 -5.53 -7.55
CA ALA A 72 6.19 -5.43 -8.06
C ALA A 72 7.22 -5.23 -6.94
N LEU A 73 6.82 -4.58 -5.84
CA LEU A 73 7.64 -4.33 -4.65
C LEU A 73 8.00 -5.61 -3.90
N LEU A 74 7.26 -6.69 -4.09
CA LEU A 74 7.58 -7.98 -3.46
C LEU A 74 8.92 -8.55 -3.94
N ARG A 75 9.56 -7.98 -4.96
CA ARG A 75 10.92 -8.37 -5.38
C ARG A 75 12.02 -7.62 -4.65
N GLU A 76 11.67 -6.61 -3.85
CA GLU A 76 12.63 -5.71 -3.19
C GLU A 76 12.29 -5.60 -1.69
N PRO A 77 12.62 -6.63 -0.88
CA PRO A 77 12.26 -6.65 0.55
C PRO A 77 12.84 -5.49 1.36
N GLU A 78 14.04 -5.01 1.01
CA GLU A 78 14.66 -3.84 1.65
C GLU A 78 13.81 -2.58 1.42
N LEU A 79 13.42 -2.31 0.18
CA LEU A 79 12.52 -1.19 -0.16
C LEU A 79 11.16 -1.33 0.53
N VAL A 80 10.64 -2.56 0.66
CA VAL A 80 9.43 -2.80 1.45
C VAL A 80 9.65 -2.34 2.90
N ALA A 81 10.73 -2.77 3.55
CA ALA A 81 11.04 -2.36 4.92
C ALA A 81 11.13 -0.84 5.06
N ASP A 82 11.81 -0.15 4.14
CA ASP A 82 11.92 1.31 4.14
C ASP A 82 10.55 2.00 4.04
N ILE A 83 9.69 1.53 3.12
CA ILE A 83 8.33 2.07 2.96
C ILE A 83 7.51 1.86 4.23
N LEU A 84 7.51 0.65 4.81
CA LEU A 84 6.70 0.36 5.98
C LEU A 84 7.16 1.18 7.18
N ASN A 85 8.46 1.26 7.44
CA ASN A 85 9.03 2.07 8.52
C ASN A 85 8.70 3.55 8.34
N ALA A 86 8.84 4.09 7.12
CA ALA A 86 8.54 5.48 6.84
C ALA A 86 7.06 5.81 7.10
N VAL A 87 6.14 4.95 6.66
CA VAL A 87 4.70 5.18 6.83
C VAL A 87 4.26 5.01 8.29
N VAL A 88 4.70 3.94 8.96
CA VAL A 88 4.33 3.69 10.37
C VAL A 88 4.83 4.83 11.27
N ASN A 89 6.04 5.33 11.05
CA ASN A 89 6.58 6.44 11.84
C ASN A 89 5.96 7.81 11.49
N ALA A 90 5.24 7.91 10.37
CA ALA A 90 4.68 9.18 9.90
C ALA A 90 3.30 9.52 10.48
N VAL A 91 2.56 8.53 10.99
CA VAL A 91 1.17 8.70 11.44
C VAL A 91 0.89 7.97 12.74
N ASN A 92 -0.05 8.49 13.54
CA ASN A 92 -0.45 7.89 14.82
C ASN A 92 -1.62 6.90 14.70
N VAL A 93 -2.25 6.80 13.52
CA VAL A 93 -3.33 5.84 13.27
C VAL A 93 -2.76 4.46 12.91
N PRO A 94 -3.52 3.36 13.10
CA PRO A 94 -3.09 2.03 12.68
C PRO A 94 -2.73 1.98 11.19
N VAL A 95 -1.57 1.38 10.89
CA VAL A 95 -1.14 1.09 9.52
C VAL A 95 -1.28 -0.41 9.25
N THR A 96 -1.93 -0.76 8.15
CA THR A 96 -2.13 -2.15 7.68
C THR A 96 -1.43 -2.37 6.34
N LEU A 97 -1.18 -3.62 6.00
CA LEU A 97 -0.52 -4.00 4.75
C LEU A 97 -1.33 -5.04 3.99
N LYS A 98 -1.45 -4.86 2.67
CA LYS A 98 -2.05 -5.84 1.77
C LYS A 98 -1.04 -6.33 0.73
N ILE A 99 -0.80 -7.65 0.71
CA ILE A 99 0.17 -8.30 -0.20
C ILE A 99 -0.46 -9.43 -1.05
N ARG A 100 0.40 -10.08 -1.84
CA ARG A 100 0.19 -11.37 -2.51
C ARG A 100 1.15 -12.41 -1.92
N THR A 101 1.01 -13.68 -2.30
CA THR A 101 1.94 -14.74 -1.88
C THR A 101 3.37 -14.56 -2.41
N GLY A 102 3.56 -13.72 -3.44
CA GLY A 102 4.85 -13.46 -4.07
C GLY A 102 4.70 -12.91 -5.49
N TRP A 103 5.82 -12.74 -6.18
CA TRP A 103 5.85 -12.26 -7.57
C TRP A 103 5.37 -13.32 -8.55
N ASP A 104 5.88 -14.54 -8.45
CA ASP A 104 5.52 -15.68 -9.29
C ASP A 104 5.55 -16.99 -8.46
N PRO A 105 5.10 -18.13 -9.01
CA PRO A 105 5.05 -19.40 -8.27
C PRO A 105 6.38 -19.84 -7.65
N GLU A 106 7.49 -19.52 -8.29
CA GLU A 106 8.87 -19.84 -7.89
C GLU A 106 9.41 -18.85 -6.84
N ASN A 107 8.90 -17.62 -6.83
CA ASN A 107 9.32 -16.53 -5.95
C ASN A 107 8.21 -16.15 -4.96
N ARG A 108 7.87 -17.07 -4.05
CA ARG A 108 6.92 -16.86 -2.94
C ARG A 108 7.65 -16.43 -1.68
N ASN A 109 7.60 -15.13 -1.39
CA ASN A 109 8.28 -14.53 -0.23
C ASN A 109 7.33 -13.87 0.77
N CYS A 110 6.04 -14.22 0.77
CA CYS A 110 5.07 -13.59 1.66
C CYS A 110 5.38 -13.77 3.15
N LEU A 111 6.08 -14.84 3.56
CA LEU A 111 6.54 -15.02 4.94
C LEU A 111 7.63 -14.00 5.31
N THR A 112 8.61 -13.79 4.43
CA THR A 112 9.65 -12.75 4.61
C THR A 112 9.02 -11.37 4.72
N ILE A 113 8.07 -11.05 3.82
CA ILE A 113 7.36 -9.77 3.86
C ILE A 113 6.49 -9.64 5.11
N ALA A 114 5.88 -10.73 5.61
CA ALA A 114 5.11 -10.72 6.84
C ALA A 114 5.99 -10.41 8.07
N GLN A 115 7.18 -10.99 8.15
CA GLN A 115 8.14 -10.71 9.22
C GLN A 115 8.62 -9.25 9.19
N ILE A 116 8.93 -8.72 8.00
CA ILE A 116 9.28 -7.31 7.82
C ILE A 116 8.13 -6.40 8.27
N ALA A 117 6.89 -6.75 7.91
CA ALA A 117 5.72 -5.99 8.31
C ALA A 117 5.50 -5.96 9.83
N GLU A 118 5.62 -7.12 10.48
CA GLU A 118 5.54 -7.23 11.94
C GLU A 118 6.62 -6.36 12.62
N GLN A 119 7.88 -6.46 12.18
CA GLN A 119 8.99 -5.68 12.70
C GLN A 119 8.80 -4.17 12.52
N ALA A 120 8.24 -3.75 11.39
CA ALA A 120 7.94 -2.34 11.12
C ALA A 120 6.74 -1.81 11.92
N GLY A 121 5.99 -2.66 12.62
CA GLY A 121 4.86 -2.25 13.46
C GLY A 121 3.49 -2.24 12.77
N ILE A 122 3.36 -2.88 11.60
CA ILE A 122 2.08 -3.07 10.90
C ILE A 122 1.07 -3.81 11.80
N LYS A 123 -0.16 -3.29 11.89
CA LYS A 123 -1.19 -3.78 12.81
C LYS A 123 -2.03 -4.93 12.25
N ALA A 124 -2.10 -5.06 10.94
CA ALA A 124 -2.76 -6.18 10.28
C ALA A 124 -2.17 -6.44 8.89
N LEU A 125 -2.11 -7.71 8.50
CA LEU A 125 -1.63 -8.16 7.20
C LEU A 125 -2.73 -8.93 6.46
N SER A 126 -3.07 -8.48 5.25
CA SER A 126 -3.97 -9.18 4.34
C SER A 126 -3.20 -9.81 3.18
N ILE A 127 -3.37 -11.11 2.95
CA ILE A 127 -2.68 -11.84 1.89
C ILE A 127 -3.67 -12.32 0.83
N HIS A 128 -3.51 -11.88 -0.40
CA HIS A 128 -4.16 -12.54 -1.54
C HIS A 128 -3.41 -13.85 -1.83
N GLY A 129 -4.09 -15.00 -1.71
CA GLY A 129 -3.56 -16.36 -1.94
C GLY A 129 -3.10 -16.72 -3.37
N ARG A 130 -2.66 -15.74 -4.17
CA ARG A 130 -2.13 -15.92 -5.53
C ARG A 130 -0.91 -15.03 -5.71
N THR A 131 0.04 -15.51 -6.50
CA THR A 131 1.19 -14.70 -6.92
C THR A 131 0.74 -13.61 -7.88
N ARG A 132 1.61 -12.62 -8.16
CA ARG A 132 1.33 -11.60 -9.17
C ARG A 132 1.16 -12.22 -10.56
N MET A 133 2.03 -13.15 -10.95
CA MET A 133 2.03 -13.74 -12.30
C MET A 133 0.86 -14.69 -12.56
N LEU A 134 0.21 -15.23 -11.53
CA LEU A 134 -1.01 -16.05 -11.66
C LEU A 134 -2.27 -15.23 -11.99
N ILE A 135 -2.15 -13.94 -12.29
CA ILE A 135 -3.26 -13.20 -12.91
C ILE A 135 -3.40 -13.68 -14.34
N GLN A 136 -4.35 -14.59 -14.50
CA GLN A 136 -4.73 -15.18 -15.77
C GLN A 136 -5.11 -14.08 -16.78
N ARG A 137 -4.56 -14.30 -17.98
CA ARG A 137 -5.03 -13.86 -19.30
C ARG A 137 -6.47 -13.33 -19.24
N ARG A 138 -6.64 -12.04 -19.55
CA ARG A 138 -7.92 -11.62 -20.14
C ARG A 138 -8.01 -12.37 -21.47
N GLY A 139 -8.97 -13.28 -21.58
CA GLY A 139 -9.53 -13.63 -22.88
C GLY A 139 -10.13 -12.39 -23.54
#